data_AF-A0A9E5NLL8-F1
#
_entry.id   AF-A0A9E5NLL8-F1
#
_cell.length_a   1.000
_cell.length_b   1.000
_cell.length_c   1.000
_cell.angle_alpha   90.00
_cell.angle_beta   90.00
_cell.angle_gamma   90.00
#
_symmetry.space_group_name_H-M   'P 1'
#
loop_
_entity.id
_entity.type
_entity.pdbx_description
1 polymer ?
#
loop_
_entity_poly.entity_id
_entity_poly.type
_entity_poly.pdbx_seq_one_letter_code
_entity_poly.pdbx_strand_id
1 'polypeptide(L)'
;TNLEYVDSGWLLDLTPHVDDAWKARLIPSMLDMTSWEGNIFGLALEFSPINTIWNMRVLDKVSVDTPPATWDDFLALGEALKSEGLSLGTFAFGFDYHAPSAITFSQPGAAEAMGNDEW
;
A
#
# COMPACT_ATOMS: atom_id res chain seq x y z
N THR A 1 -17.36 9.49 -6.46
CA THR A 1 -17.11 8.22 -7.22
C THR A 1 -16.83 8.58 -8.67
N ASN A 2 -16.29 7.68 -9.50
CA ASN A 2 -16.11 7.98 -10.95
C ASN A 2 -17.43 8.32 -11.66
N LEU A 3 -18.57 7.96 -11.07
CA LEU A 3 -19.92 8.21 -11.57
C LEU A 3 -20.23 9.70 -11.75
N GLU A 4 -19.75 10.57 -10.87
CA GLU A 4 -19.96 12.02 -10.99
C GLU A 4 -19.42 12.57 -12.32
N TYR A 5 -18.29 12.03 -12.77
CA TYR A 5 -17.67 12.42 -14.04
C TYR A 5 -18.35 11.79 -15.25
N VAL A 6 -18.82 10.54 -15.12
CA VAL A 6 -19.64 9.89 -16.16
C VAL A 6 -20.95 10.67 -16.36
N ASP A 7 -21.67 10.97 -15.28
CA ASP A 7 -22.96 11.68 -15.30
C ASP A 7 -22.83 13.12 -15.80
N SER A 8 -21.69 13.78 -15.55
CA SER A 8 -21.41 15.13 -16.05
C SER A 8 -21.20 15.20 -17.57
N GLY A 9 -20.99 14.06 -18.24
CA GLY A 9 -20.68 13.98 -19.67
C GLY A 9 -19.26 14.45 -20.03
N TRP A 10 -18.35 14.57 -19.05
CA TRP A 10 -16.97 15.03 -19.28
C TRP A 10 -16.03 13.91 -19.78
N LEU A 11 -16.44 12.66 -19.65
CA LEU A 11 -15.64 11.51 -20.07
C LEU A 11 -16.03 11.05 -21.48
N LEU A 12 -15.02 10.73 -22.29
CA LEU A 12 -15.22 10.10 -23.59
C LEU A 12 -15.56 8.62 -23.38
N ASP A 13 -16.59 8.13 -24.08
CA ASP A 13 -16.83 6.69 -24.19
C ASP A 13 -15.71 6.04 -25.03
N LEU A 14 -14.90 5.23 -24.36
CA LEU A 14 -13.78 4.51 -24.96
C LEU A 14 -14.18 3.15 -25.52
N THR A 15 -15.43 2.71 -25.34
CA THR A 15 -15.93 1.40 -25.82
C THR A 15 -15.63 1.16 -27.32
N PRO A 16 -15.80 2.14 -28.23
CA PRO A 16 -15.46 1.97 -29.64
C PRO A 16 -13.95 1.82 -29.91
N HIS A 17 -13.11 2.16 -28.94
CA HIS A 17 -11.66 2.21 -29.04
C HIS A 17 -10.96 1.03 -28.33
N VAL A 18 -11.69 0.25 -27.54
CA VAL A 18 -11.17 -0.89 -26.77
C VAL A 18 -11.74 -2.19 -27.33
N ASP A 19 -11.06 -2.72 -28.35
CA ASP A 19 -11.41 -3.98 -29.00
C ASP A 19 -11.02 -5.21 -28.15
N ASP A 20 -11.37 -6.41 -28.64
CA ASP A 20 -11.08 -7.65 -27.92
C ASP A 20 -9.58 -7.91 -27.75
N ALA A 21 -8.75 -7.44 -28.68
CA ALA A 21 -7.30 -7.56 -28.58
C ALA A 21 -6.75 -6.68 -27.45
N TRP A 22 -7.33 -5.50 -27.24
CA TRP A 22 -7.04 -4.65 -26.09
C TRP A 22 -7.55 -5.25 -24.79
N LYS A 23 -8.81 -5.72 -24.74
CA LYS A 23 -9.38 -6.35 -23.54
C LYS A 23 -8.55 -7.53 -23.06
N ALA A 24 -8.04 -8.36 -23.98
CA ALA A 24 -7.18 -9.49 -23.67
C ALA A 24 -5.83 -9.11 -23.01
N ARG A 25 -5.43 -7.84 -23.09
CA ARG A 25 -4.18 -7.31 -22.50
C ARG A 25 -4.38 -6.65 -21.14
N LEU A 26 -5.63 -6.46 -20.72
CA LEU A 26 -5.99 -5.76 -19.49
C LEU A 26 -6.33 -6.76 -18.39
N ILE A 27 -6.13 -6.35 -17.14
CA ILE A 27 -6.65 -7.07 -15.99
C ILE A 27 -8.17 -6.83 -15.94
N PRO A 28 -9.02 -7.88 -15.99
CA PRO A 28 -10.48 -7.70 -16.09
C PRO A 28 -11.06 -6.81 -14.99
N SER A 29 -10.62 -7.01 -13.74
CA SER A 29 -11.10 -6.20 -12.61
C SER A 29 -10.75 -4.71 -12.73
N MET A 30 -9.65 -4.37 -13.41
CA MET A 30 -9.29 -2.97 -13.66
C MET A 30 -10.18 -2.35 -14.72
N LEU A 31 -10.55 -3.13 -15.75
CA LEU A 31 -11.48 -2.68 -16.77
C LEU A 31 -12.88 -2.46 -16.19
N ASP A 32 -13.32 -3.35 -15.30
CA ASP A 32 -14.59 -3.22 -14.57
C ASP A 32 -14.61 -1.94 -13.71
N MET A 33 -13.52 -1.63 -13.00
CA MET A 33 -13.40 -0.41 -12.19
C MET A 33 -13.52 0.89 -13.01
N THR A 34 -13.21 0.83 -14.31
CA THR A 34 -13.28 1.97 -15.24
C THR A 34 -14.49 1.90 -16.16
N SER A 35 -15.42 0.96 -15.94
CA SER A 35 -16.62 0.78 -16.76
C SER A 35 -17.89 1.14 -16.00
N TRP A 36 -18.87 1.66 -16.73
CA TRP A 36 -20.19 1.98 -16.20
C TRP A 36 -21.27 1.64 -17.22
N GLU A 37 -22.32 0.94 -16.79
CA GLU A 37 -23.44 0.50 -17.65
C GLU A 37 -23.01 -0.20 -18.95
N GLY A 38 -21.90 -0.93 -18.90
CA GLY A 38 -21.35 -1.67 -20.04
C GLY A 38 -20.45 -0.84 -20.97
N ASN A 39 -20.28 0.46 -20.72
CA ASN A 39 -19.37 1.33 -21.45
C ASN A 39 -18.07 1.55 -20.67
N ILE A 40 -16.96 1.71 -21.39
CA ILE A 40 -15.62 1.90 -20.83
C ILE A 40 -15.29 3.39 -20.83
N PHE A 41 -14.97 3.96 -19.66
CA PHE A 41 -14.69 5.40 -19.51
C PHE A 41 -13.27 5.71 -19.07
N GLY A 42 -12.42 4.69 -18.95
CA GLY A 42 -11.02 4.85 -18.62
C GLY A 42 -10.23 3.57 -18.84
N LEU A 43 -8.91 3.69 -18.73
CA LEU A 43 -7.99 2.57 -18.66
C LEU A 43 -7.14 2.78 -17.42
N ALA A 44 -7.05 1.77 -16.56
CA ALA A 44 -6.21 1.83 -15.38
C ALA A 44 -4.74 1.93 -15.81
N LEU A 45 -4.10 3.05 -15.46
CA LEU A 45 -2.68 3.27 -15.71
C LEU A 45 -1.82 2.50 -14.71
N GLU A 46 -2.24 2.53 -13.45
CA GLU A 46 -1.56 1.85 -12.36
C GLU A 46 -2.58 1.16 -11.45
N PHE A 47 -2.10 0.13 -10.77
CA PHE A 47 -2.80 -0.52 -9.69
C PHE A 47 -1.84 -0.63 -8.51
N SER A 48 -2.17 0.04 -7.42
CA SER A 48 -1.38 0.02 -6.19
C SER A 48 -2.15 -0.69 -5.08
N PRO A 49 -2.00 -2.02 -4.94
CA PRO A 49 -2.56 -2.72 -3.80
C PRO A 49 -1.90 -2.24 -2.50
N ILE A 50 -2.70 -2.08 -1.44
CA ILE A 50 -2.17 -1.86 -0.10
C ILE A 50 -1.69 -3.21 0.42
N ASN A 51 -0.36 -3.38 0.49
CA ASN A 51 0.28 -4.55 1.07
C ASN A 51 0.89 -4.20 2.44
N THR A 52 1.03 -5.19 3.30
CA THR A 52 1.76 -5.04 4.57
C THR A 52 3.19 -5.55 4.40
N ILE A 53 4.16 -4.72 4.76
CA ILE A 53 5.58 -5.08 4.78
C ILE A 53 6.01 -5.24 6.24
N TRP A 54 6.67 -6.36 6.54
CA TRP A 54 7.06 -6.73 7.89
C TRP A 54 8.57 -6.66 8.09
N ASN A 55 8.95 -6.21 9.28
CA ASN A 55 10.32 -6.21 9.75
C ASN A 55 10.63 -7.52 10.48
N MET A 56 11.16 -8.51 9.75
CA MET A 56 11.44 -9.83 10.34
C MET A 56 12.41 -9.76 11.53
N ARG A 57 13.41 -8.86 11.51
CA ARG A 57 14.34 -8.71 12.65
C ARG A 57 13.66 -8.21 13.92
N VAL A 58 12.61 -7.41 13.79
CA VAL A 58 11.81 -6.95 14.93
C VAL A 58 10.87 -8.05 15.42
N LEU A 59 10.31 -8.85 14.52
CA LEU A 59 9.52 -10.02 14.90
C LEU A 59 10.38 -11.06 15.64
N ASP A 60 11.60 -11.33 15.16
CA ASP A 60 12.57 -12.23 15.79
C ASP A 60 12.89 -11.81 17.25
N LYS A 61 13.02 -10.50 17.52
CA LYS A 61 13.28 -9.98 18.88
C LYS A 61 12.18 -10.34 19.88
N VAL A 62 10.95 -10.46 19.41
CA VAL A 62 9.79 -10.85 20.22
C VAL A 62 9.40 -12.32 20.00
N SER A 63 10.31 -13.12 19.41
CA SER A 63 10.13 -14.56 19.15
C SER A 63 8.90 -14.88 18.28
N VAL A 64 8.63 -14.04 17.29
CA VAL A 64 7.56 -14.23 16.30
C VAL A 64 8.19 -14.57 14.95
N ASP A 65 8.08 -15.82 14.53
CA ASP A 65 8.75 -16.31 13.31
C ASP A 65 7.97 -16.00 12.02
N THR A 66 6.69 -15.65 12.14
CA THR A 66 5.80 -15.38 11.00
C THR A 66 4.93 -14.16 11.25
N PRO A 67 4.66 -13.33 10.22
CA PRO A 67 3.74 -12.23 10.35
C PRO A 67 2.35 -12.65 10.85
N PRO A 68 1.65 -11.79 11.61
CA PRO A 68 0.32 -12.10 12.13
C PRO A 68 -0.66 -12.32 10.98
N ALA A 69 -1.42 -13.41 11.05
CA ALA A 69 -2.42 -13.76 10.04
C ALA A 69 -3.83 -13.27 10.42
N THR A 70 -4.04 -12.96 11.70
CA THR A 70 -5.32 -12.51 12.24
C THR A 70 -5.19 -11.18 13.00
N TRP A 71 -6.33 -10.53 13.25
CA TRP A 71 -6.37 -9.32 14.07
C TRP A 71 -5.93 -9.58 15.52
N ASP A 72 -6.27 -10.75 16.07
CA ASP A 72 -5.86 -11.11 17.43
C ASP A 72 -4.34 -11.30 17.51
N ASP A 73 -3.72 -11.96 16.50
CA ASP A 73 -2.26 -12.09 16.41
C ASP A 73 -1.59 -10.71 16.26
N PHE A 74 -2.21 -9.81 15.49
CA PHE A 74 -1.72 -8.45 15.29
C PHE A 74 -1.73 -7.66 16.61
N LEU A 75 -2.81 -7.75 17.38
CA LEU A 75 -2.92 -7.08 18.69
C LEU A 75 -1.95 -7.69 19.71
N ALA A 76 -1.81 -9.02 19.74
CA ALA A 76 -0.86 -9.71 20.60
C ALA A 76 0.59 -9.32 20.28
N LEU A 77 0.94 -9.22 18.99
CA LEU A 77 2.23 -8.71 18.54
C LEU A 77 2.44 -7.26 18.99
N GLY A 78 1.41 -6.42 18.93
CA GLY A 78 1.45 -5.05 19.42
C GLY A 78 1.84 -4.96 20.90
N GLU A 79 1.26 -5.80 21.75
CA GLU A 79 1.61 -5.85 23.18
C GLU A 79 3.04 -6.37 23.41
N ALA A 80 3.48 -7.39 22.66
CA ALA A 80 4.85 -7.91 22.75
C ALA A 80 5.90 -6.87 22.31
N LEU A 81 5.61 -6.11 21.26
CA LEU A 81 6.48 -5.02 20.80
C LEU A 81 6.55 -3.88 21.83
N LYS A 82 5.42 -3.56 22.46
CA LYS A 82 5.33 -2.52 23.50
C LYS A 82 6.18 -2.85 24.73
N SER A 83 6.29 -4.12 25.13
CA SER A 83 7.20 -4.52 26.22
C SER A 83 8.68 -4.29 25.89
N GLU A 84 9.04 -4.24 24.60
CA GLU A 84 10.39 -3.94 24.11
C GLU A 84 10.58 -2.46 23.75
N GLY A 85 9.62 -1.59 24.09
CA GLY A 85 9.67 -0.15 23.76
C GLY A 85 9.45 0.17 22.28
N LEU A 86 8.87 -0.76 21.52
CA LEU A 86 8.52 -0.62 20.10
C LEU A 86 6.99 -0.42 19.96
N SER A 87 6.49 0.16 18.87
CA SER A 87 5.05 0.38 18.69
C SER A 87 4.53 -0.10 17.34
N LEU A 88 3.46 -0.90 17.28
CA LEU A 88 2.92 -1.40 16.01
C LEU A 88 2.07 -0.34 15.30
N GLY A 89 2.28 -0.13 13.99
CA GLY A 89 1.55 0.85 13.17
C GLY A 89 1.14 0.27 11.82
N THR A 90 0.20 0.91 11.11
CA THR A 90 -0.38 0.40 9.85
C THR A 90 -0.19 1.33 8.64
N PHE A 91 0.40 2.51 8.81
CA PHE A 91 0.57 3.50 7.74
C PHE A 91 1.81 4.37 7.97
N ALA A 92 2.64 4.55 6.93
CA ALA A 92 3.88 5.32 6.99
C ALA A 92 3.80 6.56 6.08
N PHE A 93 3.22 7.65 6.57
CA PHE A 93 3.63 9.00 6.15
C PHE A 93 4.40 9.59 7.32
N GLY A 94 5.73 9.53 7.23
CA GLY A 94 6.61 10.05 8.27
C GLY A 94 6.47 11.56 8.39
N PHE A 95 6.00 12.04 9.54
CA PHE A 95 6.14 13.43 9.97
C PHE A 95 6.33 13.56 11.48
N ASP A 96 7.04 12.61 12.12
CA ASP A 96 7.57 12.87 13.47
C ASP A 96 8.85 12.08 13.75
N TYR A 97 9.88 12.79 14.25
CA TYR A 97 11.27 12.36 14.39
C TYR A 97 11.57 11.66 15.73
N HIS A 98 10.56 11.45 16.57
CA HIS A 98 10.80 11.09 17.98
C HIS A 98 9.94 9.95 18.54
N ALA A 99 9.25 9.16 17.71
CA ALA A 99 8.49 7.99 18.17
C ALA A 99 8.85 6.72 17.37
N PRO A 100 9.15 5.59 18.03
CA PRO A 100 9.49 4.34 17.35
C PRO A 100 8.23 3.66 16.81
N SER A 101 7.75 4.07 15.63
CA SER A 101 6.71 3.37 14.88
C SER A 101 7.30 2.16 14.14
N ALA A 102 6.80 0.97 14.46
CA ALA A 102 7.28 -0.36 14.02
C ALA A 102 6.92 -0.72 12.57
N ILE A 103 6.62 0.26 11.73
CA ILE A 103 6.77 0.13 10.28
C ILE A 103 7.56 1.33 9.76
N THR A 104 8.80 1.47 10.22
CA THR A 104 9.85 2.30 9.60
C THR A 104 11.20 1.92 10.23
N PHE A 105 12.12 1.33 9.45
CA PHE A 105 13.52 1.28 9.85
C PHE A 105 14.17 2.62 9.49
N SER A 106 14.36 3.51 10.45
CA SER A 106 15.54 4.38 10.45
C SER A 106 16.42 3.91 11.59
N GLN A 107 17.59 3.35 11.27
CA GLN A 107 18.50 2.86 12.29
C GLN A 107 19.31 4.04 12.85
N PRO A 108 19.68 4.04 14.15
CA PRO A 108 20.74 4.88 14.67
C PRO A 108 22.03 4.54 13.92
N GLY A 109 22.64 5.56 13.31
CA GLY A 109 23.72 5.39 12.34
C GLY A 109 23.32 5.54 10.89
N ALA A 110 22.03 5.73 10.54
CA ALA A 110 21.64 6.04 9.16
C ALA A 110 22.22 7.38 8.68
N ALA A 111 22.30 8.39 9.55
CA ALA A 111 23.01 9.64 9.25
C ALA A 111 24.54 9.45 9.11
N GLU A 112 25.11 8.45 9.80
CA GLU A 112 26.54 8.13 9.76
C GLU A 112 26.90 7.19 8.58
N ALA A 113 25.94 6.37 8.14
CA ALA A 113 26.03 5.49 6.97
C ALA A 113 25.72 6.23 5.66
N MET A 114 24.93 7.31 5.70
CA MET A 114 24.81 8.32 4.65
C MET A 114 25.94 9.36 4.71
N GLY A 115 27.10 8.96 5.26
CA GLY A 115 28.23 9.86 5.47
C GLY A 115 28.52 10.73 4.26
N ASN A 116 28.52 12.05 4.47
CA ASN A 116 29.25 13.06 3.71
C ASN A 116 29.08 13.21 2.19
N ASP A 117 28.19 12.49 1.52
CA ASP A 117 28.03 12.69 0.08
C ASP A 117 26.83 13.59 -0.22
N GLU A 118 27.14 14.87 -0.47
CA GLU A 118 26.27 15.89 -1.04
C GLU A 118 25.66 15.42 -2.37
N TRP A 119 24.35 15.15 -2.41
CA TRP A 119 23.53 15.25 -3.62
C TRP A 119 22.09 15.65 -3.27
#